data_AF-A0A2S9GFA6-F1
#
_entry.id   AF-A0A2S9GFA6-F1
#
_cell.length_a   1.000
_cell.length_b   1.000
_cell.length_c   1.000
_cell.angle_alpha   90.00
_cell.angle_beta   90.00
_cell.angle_gamma   90.00
#
_symmetry.space_group_name_H-M   'P 1'
#
loop_
_entity.id
_entity.type
_entity.pdbx_description
1 polymer ?
#
loop_
_entity_poly.entity_id
_entity_poly.type
_entity_poly.pdbx_seq_one_letter_code
_entity_poly.pdbx_strand_id
1 'polypeptide(L)'
;GLARVNDYLRGFPDHVAVLLSVELCSLTLQPDDTSIPALIGLGLFGDGAAAVVAAGAQRSPSTPRQGPRVVATRSRLLPDTVDV
;
A
#
# COMPACT_ATOMS: atom_id res chain seq x y z
N GLY A 1 0.72 0.49 4.14
CA GLY A 1 1.39 1.77 3.89
C GLY A 1 0.56 2.99 4.30
N LEU A 2 -0.55 3.25 3.61
CA LEU A 2 -1.25 4.54 3.68
C LEU A 2 -1.77 4.93 5.08
N ALA A 3 -2.25 3.97 5.88
CA ALA A 3 -2.65 4.21 7.27
C ALA A 3 -1.51 4.80 8.12
N ARG A 4 -0.29 4.26 7.97
CA ARG A 4 0.88 4.76 8.71
C ARG A 4 1.31 6.15 8.25
N VAL A 5 1.23 6.43 6.95
CA VAL A 5 1.44 7.78 6.41
C VAL A 5 0.42 8.77 6.98
N ASN A 6 -0.85 8.38 7.03
CA ASN A 6 -1.91 9.19 7.61
C ASN A 6 -1.65 9.47 9.10
N ASP A 7 -1.28 8.46 9.88
CA ASP A 7 -0.97 8.63 11.31
C ASP A 7 0.25 9.54 11.52
N TYR A 8 1.30 9.38 10.71
CA TYR A 8 2.48 10.25 10.75
C TYR A 8 2.11 11.71 10.47
N LEU A 9 1.36 11.99 9.40
CA LEU A 9 0.98 13.36 9.02
C LEU A 9 -0.07 13.99 9.97
N ARG A 10 -0.80 13.18 10.75
CA ARG A 10 -1.60 13.69 11.87
C ARG A 10 -0.72 14.15 13.04
N GLY A 11 0.41 13.49 13.28
CA GLY A 11 1.41 13.91 14.27
C GLY A 11 2.28 15.08 13.81
N PHE A 12 2.50 15.21 12.49
CA PHE A 12 3.31 16.27 11.88
C PHE A 12 2.55 16.96 10.73
N PRO A 13 1.61 17.88 11.04
CA PRO A 13 0.66 18.42 10.06
C PRO A 13 1.24 19.30 8.94
N ASP A 14 2.49 19.75 9.08
CA ASP A 14 3.20 20.54 8.06
C ASP A 14 4.15 19.70 7.19
N HIS A 15 4.31 18.40 7.48
CA HIS A 15 5.24 17.54 6.77
C HIS A 15 4.70 17.04 5.42
N VAL A 16 5.62 16.46 4.64
CA VAL A 16 5.32 15.65 3.45
C VAL A 16 5.84 14.24 3.72
N ALA A 17 5.07 13.24 3.32
CA ALA A 17 5.45 11.85 3.42
C ALA A 17 5.27 11.15 2.07
N VAL A 18 6.19 10.27 1.73
CA VAL A 18 6.14 9.43 0.53
C VAL A 18 5.90 8.00 0.96
N LEU A 19 4.85 7.38 0.40
CA LEU A 19 4.67 5.93 0.44
C LEU A 19 5.17 5.36 -0.87
N LEU A 20 6.09 4.41 -0.82
CA LEU A 20 6.51 3.58 -1.94
C LEU A 20 6.05 2.15 -1.67
N SER A 21 5.40 1.53 -2.65
CA SER A 21 5.03 0.11 -2.65
C SER A 21 5.71 -0.54 -3.83
N VAL A 22 6.47 -1.62 -3.59
CA VAL A 22 7.16 -2.39 -4.62
C VAL A 22 6.87 -3.85 -4.35
N GLU A 23 6.38 -4.56 -5.36
CA GLU A 23 6.07 -5.99 -5.32
C GLU A 23 6.80 -6.66 -6.48
N LEU A 24 7.55 -7.72 -6.18
CA LEU A 24 8.29 -8.52 -7.15
C LEU A 24 7.86 -9.97 -7.04
N CYS A 25 6.56 -10.22 -7.24
CA CYS A 25 5.94 -11.53 -7.08
C CYS A 25 6.53 -12.59 -8.03
N SER A 26 7.14 -12.18 -9.15
CA SER A 26 7.84 -13.11 -10.03
C SER A 26 9.01 -13.82 -9.34
N LEU A 27 9.58 -13.24 -8.27
CA LEU A 27 10.65 -13.87 -7.49
C LEU A 27 10.20 -15.11 -6.71
N THR A 28 8.89 -15.30 -6.54
CA THR A 28 8.34 -16.49 -5.87
C THR A 28 7.98 -17.59 -6.87
N LEU A 29 8.16 -17.38 -8.18
CA LEU A 29 7.95 -18.42 -9.18
C LEU A 29 8.90 -19.59 -8.91
N GLN A 30 8.33 -20.79 -8.78
CA GLN A 30 9.06 -22.04 -8.73
C GLN A 30 8.79 -22.77 -10.06
N PRO A 31 9.74 -22.77 -11.02
CA PRO A 31 9.49 -23.30 -12.37
C PRO A 31 9.02 -24.75 -12.40
N ASP A 32 9.41 -25.55 -11.40
CA ASP A 32 9.04 -26.96 -11.29
C ASP A 32 7.73 -27.20 -10.52
N ASP A 33 7.11 -26.16 -9.96
CA ASP A 33 5.81 -26.27 -9.27
C ASP A 33 4.66 -26.06 -10.26
N THR A 34 4.08 -27.17 -10.73
CA THR A 34 2.94 -27.18 -11.64
C THR A 34 1.60 -27.34 -10.91
N SER A 35 1.54 -27.07 -9.61
CA SER A 35 0.30 -27.18 -8.83
C SER A 35 -0.73 -26.14 -9.26
N ILE A 36 -2.03 -26.44 -9.06
CA ILE A 36 -3.12 -25.50 -9.37
C ILE A 36 -2.93 -24.15 -8.66
N PRO A 37 -2.57 -24.10 -7.35
CA PRO A 37 -2.30 -22.83 -6.67
C PRO A 37 -1.15 -22.02 -7.32
N ALA A 38 -0.06 -22.68 -7.72
CA ALA A 38 1.05 -22.01 -8.39
C ALA A 38 0.62 -21.40 -9.73
N LEU A 39 -0.16 -22.13 -10.54
CA LEU A 39 -0.72 -21.63 -11.81
C LEU A 39 -1.67 -20.44 -11.60
N ILE A 40 -2.52 -20.48 -10.57
CA ILE A 40 -3.39 -19.35 -10.21
C ILE A 40 -2.55 -18.15 -9.79
N GLY A 41 -1.51 -18.37 -8.97
CA GLY A 41 -0.57 -17.32 -8.55
C GLY A 41 0.07 -16.60 -9.74
N LEU A 42 0.52 -17.35 -10.74
CA LEU A 42 1.09 -16.80 -11.97
C LEU A 42 0.11 -15.95 -12.80
N GLY A 43 -1.16 -16.33 -12.82
CA GLY A 43 -2.19 -15.57 -13.54
C GLY A 43 -2.65 -14.30 -12.80
N LEU A 44 -2.52 -14.27 -11.46
CA LEU A 44 -3.05 -13.20 -10.62
C LEU A 44 -2.01 -12.14 -10.26
N PHE A 45 -0.75 -12.54 -10.07
CA PHE A 45 0.30 -11.66 -9.56
C PHE A 45 1.36 -11.35 -10.62
N GLY A 46 1.91 -10.14 -10.53
CA GLY A 46 3.01 -9.67 -11.36
C GLY A 46 3.81 -8.61 -10.65
N ASP A 47 4.92 -8.22 -11.26
CA ASP A 47 5.82 -7.23 -10.67
C ASP A 47 5.28 -5.81 -10.88
N GLY A 48 5.46 -4.95 -9.88
CA GLY A 48 4.97 -3.59 -9.95
C GLY A 48 5.52 -2.67 -8.86
N ALA A 49 5.53 -1.38 -9.15
CA ALA A 49 5.86 -0.34 -8.19
C ALA A 49 4.89 0.84 -8.31
N ALA A 50 4.55 1.44 -7.17
CA ALA A 50 3.69 2.63 -7.11
C ALA A 50 4.11 3.54 -5.96
N ALA A 51 3.87 4.84 -6.10
CA ALA A 51 4.17 5.83 -5.07
C ALA A 51 3.03 6.84 -4.86
N VAL A 52 2.90 7.32 -3.63
CA VAL A 52 1.99 8.41 -3.26
C VAL A 52 2.75 9.46 -2.46
N VAL A 53 2.59 10.72 -2.85
CA VAL A 53 3.07 11.89 -2.08
C VAL A 53 1.90 12.52 -1.33
N ALA A 54 1.92 12.35 -0.01
CA ALA A 54 0.93 12.90 0.91
C ALA A 54 1.50 14.13 1.62
N ALA A 55 0.66 15.15 1.79
CA ALA A 55 0.99 16.33 2.57
C ALA A 55 0.08 16.40 3.79
N GLY A 56 0.61 16.89 4.90
CA GLY A 56 -0.18 17.16 6.09
C GLY A 56 -1.16 18.32 5.86
N ALA A 57 -2.19 18.38 6.71
CA ALA A 57 -3.33 19.28 6.51
C ALA A 57 -3.03 20.78 6.70
N GLN A 58 -1.96 21.12 7.42
CA GLN A 58 -1.56 22.51 7.69
C GLN A 58 -0.53 23.01 6.66
N ARG A 59 0.05 22.11 5.87
CA ARG A 59 0.97 22.49 4.80
C ARG A 59 0.23 23.23 3.69
N SER A 60 0.45 24.55 3.60
CA SER A 60 -0.02 25.35 2.47
C SER A 60 0.77 24.99 1.20
N PRO A 61 0.14 24.42 0.17
CA PRO A 61 0.85 24.15 -1.07
C PRO A 61 1.04 25.45 -1.86
N SER A 62 2.13 25.55 -2.64
CA SER A 62 2.38 26.66 -3.55
C SER A 62 1.38 26.72 -4.72
N THR A 63 0.65 25.63 -4.98
CA THR A 63 -0.44 25.54 -5.94
C THR A 63 -1.64 24.81 -5.32
N PRO A 64 -2.90 25.14 -5.68
CA PRO A 64 -4.06 24.41 -5.19
C PRO A 64 -3.96 22.92 -5.53
N ARG A 65 -3.81 22.06 -4.52
CA ARG A 65 -3.81 20.60 -4.72
C ARG A 65 -5.24 20.11 -4.91
N GLN A 66 -5.59 19.74 -6.14
CA GLN A 66 -6.73 18.89 -6.41
C GLN A 66 -6.30 17.43 -6.23
N GLY A 67 -6.90 16.71 -5.30
CA GLY A 67 -6.55 15.31 -5.05
C GLY A 67 -7.38 14.69 -3.93
N PRO A 68 -7.37 13.35 -3.80
CA PRO A 68 -8.12 12.66 -2.77
C PRO A 68 -7.59 13.01 -1.37
N ARG A 69 -8.50 13.08 -0.41
CA ARG A 69 -8.19 13.25 1.01
C ARG A 69 -8.45 11.93 1.74
N VAL A 70 -7.48 11.49 2.54
CA VAL A 70 -7.69 10.38 3.47
C VAL A 70 -8.57 10.88 4.62
N VAL A 71 -9.75 10.31 4.78
CA VAL A 71 -10.71 10.69 5.85
C VAL A 71 -10.60 9.80 7.08
N ALA A 72 -10.32 8.52 6.88
CA ALA A 72 -10.15 7.53 7.94
C ALA A 72 -9.37 6.32 7.40
N THR A 73 -8.76 5.55 8.28
CA THR A 73 -8.18 4.23 7.96
C THR A 73 -8.56 3.22 9.05
N ARG A 74 -8.62 1.93 8.71
CA ARG A 74 -8.99 0.84 9.62
C ARG A 74 -8.31 -0.45 9.20
N SER A 75 -7.93 -1.27 10.17
CA SER A 75 -7.52 -2.66 9.97
C SER A 75 -8.25 -3.57 10.96
N ARG A 76 -8.42 -4.83 10.56
CA ARG A 76 -9.06 -5.91 11.34
C ARG A 76 -8.41 -7.23 10.94
N LEU A 77 -8.27 -8.13 11.91
CA LEU A 77 -8.03 -9.55 11.66
C LEU A 77 -9.39 -10.25 11.66
N LEU A 78 -9.55 -11.23 10.77
CA LEU A 78 -10.75 -12.07 10.78
C LEU A 78 -10.57 -13.13 11.89
N PRO A 79 -11.56 -13.31 12.79
CA PRO A 79 -11.50 -14.36 13.81
C PRO A 79 -11.45 -15.75 13.16
N ASP A 80 -10.80 -16.69 13.84
CA ASP A 80 -10.78 -18.11 13.48
C ASP A 80 -10.18 -18.44 12.09
N THR A 81 -9.34 -17.56 11.52
CA THR A 81 -8.68 -17.78 10.21
C THR A 81 -7.15 -17.75 10.28
N VAL A 82 -6.55 -18.04 11.44
CA VAL A 82 -5.09 -17.99 11.61
C VAL A 82 -4.37 -19.21 11.04
N ASP A 83 -5.07 -20.34 10.92
CA ASP A 83 -4.52 -21.64 10.51
C ASP A 83 -4.85 -22.03 9.05
N VAL A 84 -5.43 -21.10 8.27
CA VAL A 84 -5.76 -21.30 6.85
C VAL A 84 -4.61 -20.80 5.97
#